data_AF-A0A4R8UWR8-F1
#
_entry.id   AF-A0A4R8UWR8-F1
#
_cell.length_a   1.000
_cell.length_b   1.000
_cell.length_c   1.000
_cell.angle_alpha   90.00
_cell.angle_beta   90.00
_cell.angle_gamma   90.00
#
_symmetry.space_group_name_H-M   'P 1'
#
loop_
_entity.id
_entity.type
_entity.pdbx_description
1 polymer ?
#
loop_
_entity_poly.entity_id
_entity_poly.type
_entity_poly.pdbx_seq_one_letter_code
_entity_poly.pdbx_strand_id
1 'polypeptide(L)'
;MFDLPVGLPSELVPLSWLIGVWEGSGVLEYKIGDESVSRTFGHRISFSHDGLPHLNYSSYTWLEPVTPSEADAASANPHVAAGTDATSSASDSVGTDAAAETDVTGRRSAAETDAAETDAPGTGAVSETDAASETHAAASAETHALILPPEMMSDERTPLVTETGYWRLSRHQGDGDPGPGMLPGAGERPFTSAAAVETLRNRDGGFDIEVTLVHPGGVAELYLGQVKGPRIDLATDAVLRTAGAKPYAAATRLYGLVDNHLLWAWDIAALGQDLRTHASGRLARVQ
;
A
#
# COMPACT_ATOMS: atom_id res chain seq x y z
N MET A 1 9.20 -20.60 21.48
CA MET A 1 8.53 -21.69 20.77
C MET A 1 7.08 -21.27 20.64
N PHE A 2 6.54 -21.20 19.42
CA PHE A 2 5.14 -20.83 19.18
C PHE A 2 4.31 -22.11 19.23
N ASP A 3 3.36 -22.20 20.15
CA ASP A 3 2.47 -23.35 20.25
C ASP A 3 1.26 -23.16 19.32
N LEU A 4 1.00 -24.16 18.48
CA LEU A 4 -0.15 -24.13 17.59
C LEU A 4 -1.45 -24.34 18.40
N PRO A 5 -2.48 -23.50 18.21
CA PRO A 5 -3.77 -23.70 18.85
C PRO A 5 -4.38 -25.06 18.50
N VAL A 6 -4.88 -25.77 19.50
CA VAL A 6 -5.69 -26.99 19.28
C VAL A 6 -6.97 -26.63 18.52
N GLY A 7 -7.24 -27.34 17.42
CA GLY A 7 -8.40 -27.09 16.57
C GLY A 7 -8.22 -25.99 15.52
N LEU A 8 -6.99 -25.47 15.33
CA LEU A 8 -6.67 -24.61 14.19
C LEU A 8 -6.91 -25.38 12.88
N PRO A 9 -7.75 -24.87 11.95
CA PRO A 9 -7.84 -25.43 10.60
C PRO A 9 -6.46 -25.56 9.96
N SER A 10 -6.16 -26.72 9.39
CA SER A 10 -4.84 -26.98 8.80
C SER A 10 -4.43 -25.93 7.76
N GLU A 11 -5.39 -25.40 7.00
CA GLU A 11 -5.19 -24.32 6.02
C GLU A 11 -4.64 -23.02 6.64
N LEU A 12 -4.81 -22.80 7.94
CA LEU A 12 -4.29 -21.63 8.64
C LEU A 12 -2.88 -21.82 9.20
N VAL A 13 -2.31 -23.02 9.13
CA VAL A 13 -0.95 -23.29 9.65
C VAL A 13 0.11 -22.35 9.04
N PRO A 14 0.13 -22.07 7.72
CA PRO A 14 1.10 -21.13 7.14
C PRO A 14 0.98 -19.69 7.69
N LEU A 15 -0.20 -19.30 8.15
CA LEU A 15 -0.50 -17.97 8.69
C LEU A 15 -0.53 -17.94 10.22
N SER A 16 -0.31 -19.08 10.87
CA SER A 16 -0.52 -19.25 12.31
C SER A 16 0.27 -18.26 13.16
N TRP A 17 1.45 -17.85 12.70
CA TRP A 17 2.31 -16.89 13.39
C TRP A 17 1.69 -15.48 13.50
N LEU A 18 0.68 -15.14 12.71
CA LEU A 18 -0.06 -13.88 12.82
C LEU A 18 -1.08 -13.90 13.98
N ILE A 19 -1.64 -15.07 14.31
CA ILE A 19 -2.79 -15.20 15.23
C ILE A 19 -2.44 -14.63 16.60
N GLY A 20 -3.26 -13.72 17.11
CA GLY A 20 -3.10 -13.03 18.39
C GLY A 20 -3.33 -11.53 18.26
N VAL A 21 -3.04 -10.80 19.33
CA VAL A 21 -3.13 -9.34 19.35
C VAL A 21 -1.74 -8.74 19.41
N TRP A 22 -1.53 -7.75 18.56
CA TRP A 22 -0.28 -7.03 18.41
C TRP A 22 -0.49 -5.56 18.70
N GLU A 23 0.40 -4.95 19.46
CA GLU A 23 0.37 -3.53 19.76
C GLU A 23 1.78 -2.93 19.75
N GLY A 24 1.89 -1.71 19.28
CA GLY A 24 3.15 -0.97 19.25
C GLY A 24 3.00 0.36 18.55
N SER A 25 4.11 0.86 18.00
CA SER A 25 4.16 2.14 17.31
C SER A 25 4.64 1.98 15.87
N GLY A 26 4.39 3.02 15.10
CA GLY A 26 4.87 3.17 13.74
C GLY A 26 5.16 4.62 13.39
N VAL A 27 5.71 4.78 12.19
CA VAL A 27 6.02 6.08 11.60
C VAL A 27 5.18 6.23 10.34
N LEU A 28 4.50 7.36 10.23
CA LEU A 28 3.69 7.78 9.10
C LEU A 28 4.43 8.89 8.36
N GLU A 29 4.61 8.72 7.07
CA GLU A 29 5.25 9.69 6.17
C GLU A 29 4.28 10.09 5.06
N TYR A 30 4.12 11.40 4.86
CA TYR A 30 3.27 11.94 3.80
C TYR A 30 3.73 13.34 3.39
N LYS A 31 3.24 13.82 2.25
CA LYS A 31 3.55 15.17 1.76
C LYS A 31 2.36 16.12 1.94
N ILE A 32 2.67 17.36 2.29
CA ILE A 32 1.75 18.50 2.23
C ILE A 32 2.39 19.54 1.30
N GLY A 33 1.86 19.67 0.08
CA GLY A 33 2.56 20.41 -0.97
C GLY A 33 3.92 19.76 -1.26
N ASP A 34 5.00 20.55 -1.16
CA ASP A 34 6.37 20.07 -1.36
C ASP A 34 7.05 19.61 -0.06
N GLU A 35 6.42 19.83 1.09
CA GLU A 35 6.99 19.48 2.40
C GLU A 35 6.67 18.04 2.78
N SER A 36 7.67 17.34 3.33
CA SER A 36 7.50 15.99 3.88
C SER A 36 7.23 16.08 5.38
N VAL A 37 6.16 15.44 5.83
CA VAL A 37 5.75 15.39 7.23
C VAL A 37 5.91 13.95 7.73
N SER A 38 6.54 13.82 8.90
CA SER A 38 6.68 12.55 9.61
C SER A 38 5.93 12.63 10.95
N ARG A 39 5.17 11.59 11.29
CA ARG A 39 4.39 11.50 12.54
C ARG A 39 4.54 10.11 13.15
N THR A 40 4.64 10.06 14.46
CA THR A 40 4.53 8.80 15.20
C THR A 40 3.06 8.49 15.47
N PHE A 41 2.69 7.22 15.32
CA PHE A 41 1.36 6.73 15.65
C PHE A 41 1.46 5.43 16.45
N GLY A 42 0.45 5.16 17.26
CA GLY A 42 0.25 3.86 17.87
C GLY A 42 -0.72 3.00 17.04
N HIS A 43 -0.53 1.69 17.10
CA HIS A 43 -1.25 0.74 16.27
C HIS A 43 -1.54 -0.53 17.07
N ARG A 44 -2.79 -0.99 16.99
CA ARG A 44 -3.20 -2.31 17.46
C ARG A 44 -3.82 -3.12 16.34
N ILE A 45 -3.35 -4.35 16.19
CA ILE A 45 -3.81 -5.33 15.20
C ILE A 45 -4.30 -6.59 15.92
N SER A 46 -5.41 -7.16 15.48
CA SER A 46 -5.92 -8.46 15.93
C SER A 46 -6.05 -9.41 14.76
N PHE A 47 -5.50 -10.61 14.89
CA PHE A 47 -5.76 -11.75 14.03
C PHE A 47 -6.41 -12.86 14.85
N SER A 48 -7.60 -13.31 14.45
CA SER A 48 -8.31 -14.41 15.10
C SER A 48 -8.90 -15.37 14.06
N HIS A 49 -9.50 -16.47 14.50
CA HIS A 49 -10.23 -17.38 13.63
C HIS A 49 -11.46 -17.92 14.38
N ASP A 50 -12.46 -18.36 13.62
CA ASP A 50 -13.72 -18.94 14.13
C ASP A 50 -13.84 -20.44 13.77
N GLY A 51 -12.78 -21.04 13.21
CA GLY A 51 -12.73 -22.45 12.79
C GLY A 51 -12.94 -22.65 11.28
N LEU A 52 -13.22 -21.56 10.56
CA LEU A 52 -13.24 -21.53 9.09
C LEU A 52 -11.81 -21.30 8.54
N PRO A 53 -11.56 -21.60 7.25
CA PRO A 53 -10.23 -21.53 6.66
C PRO A 53 -9.81 -20.10 6.27
N HIS A 54 -10.01 -19.16 7.18
CA HIS A 54 -9.58 -17.77 7.05
C HIS A 54 -9.25 -17.18 8.44
N LEU A 55 -8.44 -16.12 8.45
CA LEU A 55 -8.26 -15.27 9.62
C LEU A 55 -9.23 -14.10 9.55
N ASN A 56 -9.84 -13.78 10.68
CA ASN A 56 -10.46 -12.49 10.95
C ASN A 56 -9.36 -11.49 11.27
N TYR A 57 -9.42 -10.31 10.64
CA TYR A 57 -8.45 -9.25 10.84
C TYR A 57 -9.16 -7.96 11.25
N SER A 58 -8.64 -7.28 12.27
CA SER A 58 -9.01 -5.90 12.57
C SER A 58 -7.79 -5.09 13.00
N SER A 59 -7.78 -3.82 12.60
CA SER A 59 -6.73 -2.85 12.94
C SER A 59 -7.36 -1.52 13.30
N TYR A 60 -6.76 -0.83 14.29
CA TYR A 60 -7.00 0.58 14.50
C TYR A 60 -5.71 1.30 14.92
N THR A 61 -5.62 2.56 14.54
CA THR A 61 -4.46 3.42 14.77
C THR A 61 -4.87 4.73 15.45
N TRP A 62 -3.91 5.37 16.11
CA TRP A 62 -4.06 6.70 16.70
C TRP A 62 -2.77 7.49 16.53
N LEU A 63 -2.86 8.80 16.27
CA LEU A 63 -1.72 9.68 16.32
C LEU A 63 -1.31 9.91 17.78
N GLU A 64 -0.01 9.85 18.04
CA GLU A 64 0.51 10.27 19.34
C GLU A 64 0.57 11.81 19.39
N PRO A 65 0.41 12.41 20.59
CA PRO A 65 0.59 13.84 20.81
C PRO A 65 1.95 14.33 20.27
N VAL A 66 1.97 15.53 19.70
CA VAL A 66 3.21 16.16 19.26
C VAL A 66 3.94 16.66 20.49
N THR A 67 5.15 16.17 20.72
CA THR A 67 5.94 16.72 21.80
C THR A 67 6.44 18.13 21.41
N PRO A 68 6.60 19.07 22.35
CA PRO A 68 7.16 20.39 22.05
C PRO A 68 8.52 20.32 21.32
N SER A 69 9.32 19.29 21.61
CA SER A 69 10.59 19.02 20.92
C SER A 69 10.43 18.69 19.42
N GLU A 70 9.34 18.02 19.02
CA GLU A 70 9.04 17.73 17.62
C GLU A 70 8.44 18.94 16.91
N ALA A 71 7.64 19.74 17.63
CA ALA A 71 7.13 21.01 17.12
C ALA A 71 8.26 22.02 16.85
N ASP A 72 9.24 22.09 17.74
CA ASP A 72 10.43 22.92 17.58
C ASP A 72 11.30 22.43 16.42
N ALA A 73 11.51 21.12 16.28
CA ALA A 73 12.26 20.54 15.16
C ALA A 73 11.57 20.73 13.80
N ALA A 74 10.23 20.65 13.75
CA ALA A 74 9.45 20.97 12.55
C ALA A 74 9.52 22.45 12.18
N SER A 75 9.62 23.35 13.17
CA SER A 75 9.82 24.79 12.94
C SER A 75 11.26 25.19 12.59
N ALA A 76 12.24 24.37 12.99
CA ALA A 76 13.67 24.66 12.87
C ALA A 76 14.29 24.26 11.52
N ASN A 77 13.49 23.79 10.56
CA ASN A 77 13.99 23.43 9.23
C ASN A 77 13.52 24.37 8.11
N PRO A 78 13.89 25.67 8.12
CA PRO A 78 13.90 26.46 6.89
C PRO A 78 15.21 26.17 6.15
N HIS A 79 15.10 25.71 4.90
CA HIS A 79 16.20 25.52 3.96
C HIS A 79 17.31 26.61 4.07
N VAL A 80 18.47 26.30 4.66
CA VAL A 80 19.80 26.86 4.26
C VAL A 80 20.94 25.94 4.70
N ALA A 81 21.56 25.26 3.74
CA ALA A 81 23.01 25.11 3.68
C ALA A 81 23.42 25.17 2.21
N ALA A 82 23.27 26.36 1.62
CA ALA A 82 23.83 26.68 0.32
C ALA A 82 25.23 27.29 0.51
N GLY A 83 26.23 26.67 -0.10
CA GLY A 83 27.34 27.36 -0.76
C GLY A 83 28.53 27.77 0.09
N THR A 84 29.60 26.98 0.01
CA THR A 84 30.95 27.55 -0.17
C THR A 84 31.58 26.92 -1.41
N ASP A 85 31.88 27.79 -2.38
CA ASP A 85 32.60 27.56 -3.62
C ASP A 85 33.95 26.85 -3.45
N ALA A 86 34.27 25.95 -4.38
CA ALA A 86 35.64 25.72 -4.86
C ALA A 86 35.62 25.09 -6.26
N THR A 87 35.71 25.96 -7.26
CA THR A 87 36.53 25.92 -8.48
C THR A 87 36.97 24.58 -9.13
N SER A 88 36.90 24.63 -10.46
CA SER A 88 37.18 23.60 -11.47
C SER A 88 38.62 23.10 -11.53
N SER A 89 38.78 21.86 -12.03
CA SER A 89 39.73 21.57 -13.10
C SER A 89 39.33 20.30 -13.86
N ALA A 90 39.41 20.39 -15.19
CA ALA A 90 39.10 19.36 -16.15
C ALA A 90 40.30 18.42 -16.37
N SER A 91 40.03 17.19 -16.79
CA SER A 91 40.92 16.43 -17.67
C SER A 91 40.16 15.38 -18.46
N ASP A 92 40.33 15.48 -19.78
CA ASP A 92 40.01 14.56 -20.86
C ASP A 92 40.21 13.06 -20.56
N SER A 93 39.34 12.22 -21.15
CA SER A 93 39.82 11.19 -22.08
C SER A 93 38.69 10.64 -22.95
N VAL A 94 38.92 10.70 -24.26
CA VAL A 94 38.17 10.14 -25.38
C VAL A 94 38.27 8.61 -25.43
N GLY A 95 37.22 7.94 -25.93
CA GLY A 95 37.27 6.52 -26.34
C GLY A 95 35.93 5.91 -26.77
N THR A 96 35.57 6.14 -28.03
CA THR A 96 34.83 5.31 -29.02
C THR A 96 34.69 3.80 -28.71
N ASP A 97 33.72 2.99 -29.16
CA ASP A 97 32.75 3.02 -30.28
C ASP A 97 31.74 1.85 -30.14
N ALA A 98 30.67 1.89 -30.96
CA ALA A 98 29.89 0.79 -31.55
C ALA A 98 29.00 -0.11 -30.64
N ALA A 99 27.67 -0.01 -30.68
CA ALA A 99 26.72 -0.41 -31.73
C ALA A 99 26.10 -1.80 -31.49
N ALA A 100 24.78 -1.86 -31.29
CA ALA A 100 23.87 -2.81 -31.94
C ALA A 100 22.43 -2.55 -31.46
N GLU A 101 21.65 -1.93 -32.36
CA GLU A 101 20.20 -2.05 -32.40
C GLU A 101 19.78 -3.52 -32.54
N THR A 102 18.63 -3.90 -31.98
CA THR A 102 17.69 -4.76 -32.69
C THR A 102 16.28 -4.55 -32.17
N ASP A 103 15.49 -3.93 -33.03
CA ASP A 103 14.04 -3.89 -33.09
C ASP A 103 13.48 -5.33 -33.25
N VAL A 104 12.47 -5.69 -32.45
CA VAL A 104 11.55 -6.79 -32.77
C VAL A 104 10.12 -6.32 -32.53
N THR A 105 9.45 -6.20 -33.66
CA THR A 105 8.06 -5.90 -33.88
C THR A 105 7.12 -7.05 -33.50
N GLY A 106 5.97 -6.67 -32.94
CA GLY A 106 4.65 -7.07 -33.46
C GLY A 106 4.15 -8.49 -33.20
N ARG A 107 3.15 -8.61 -32.31
CA ARG A 107 1.88 -9.29 -32.65
C ARG A 107 0.76 -8.85 -31.70
N ARG A 108 -0.03 -7.85 -32.12
CA ARG A 108 -1.39 -7.64 -31.62
C ARG A 108 -2.35 -8.39 -32.54
N SER A 109 -3.22 -9.22 -31.98
CA SER A 109 -4.32 -9.87 -32.69
C SER A 109 -5.61 -9.11 -32.42
N ALA A 110 -6.37 -8.91 -33.49
CA ALA A 110 -7.59 -8.14 -33.58
C ALA A 110 -8.81 -8.83 -32.95
N ALA A 111 -9.78 -8.00 -32.56
CA ALA A 111 -11.20 -8.31 -32.66
C ALA A 111 -11.89 -7.04 -33.17
N GLU A 112 -12.39 -7.11 -34.41
CA GLU A 112 -13.25 -6.14 -35.07
C GLU A 112 -14.68 -6.20 -34.51
N THR A 113 -15.31 -5.02 -34.35
CA THR A 113 -16.74 -4.88 -34.65
C THR A 113 -17.06 -3.45 -35.09
N ASP A 114 -17.22 -3.34 -36.41
CA ASP A 114 -18.15 -2.54 -37.22
C ASP A 114 -19.02 -1.44 -36.56
N ALA A 115 -18.90 -0.20 -37.07
CA ALA A 115 -20.02 0.75 -37.19
C ALA A 115 -19.66 1.97 -38.07
N ALA A 116 -20.15 1.93 -39.31
CA ALA A 116 -20.79 3.01 -40.09
C ALA A 116 -20.14 4.41 -40.20
N GLU A 117 -19.76 4.69 -41.44
CA GLU A 117 -19.43 5.96 -42.09
C GLU A 117 -20.63 6.93 -42.19
N THR A 118 -20.42 8.25 -42.05
CA THR A 118 -21.01 9.26 -42.95
C THR A 118 -20.44 10.68 -42.73
N ASP A 119 -19.82 11.18 -43.79
CA ASP A 119 -19.86 12.53 -44.36
C ASP A 119 -19.38 13.78 -43.57
N ALA A 120 -18.28 14.35 -44.06
CA ALA A 120 -17.93 15.77 -44.00
C ALA A 120 -18.44 16.47 -45.30
N PRO A 121 -18.50 17.82 -45.43
CA PRO A 121 -17.28 18.62 -45.58
C PRO A 121 -17.38 20.11 -45.14
N GLY A 122 -16.24 20.83 -45.15
CA GLY A 122 -16.26 22.30 -45.34
C GLY A 122 -15.23 23.16 -44.62
N THR A 123 -13.99 23.16 -45.13
CA THR A 123 -13.12 24.31 -45.48
C THR A 123 -13.16 25.61 -44.67
N GLY A 124 -11.96 26.09 -44.26
CA GLY A 124 -11.73 27.53 -44.05
C GLY A 124 -10.50 27.87 -43.21
N ALA A 125 -9.40 28.24 -43.87
CA ALA A 125 -8.16 28.72 -43.25
C ALA A 125 -8.25 30.22 -42.89
N VAL A 126 -7.65 30.64 -41.76
CA VAL A 126 -6.92 31.91 -41.66
C VAL A 126 -5.92 31.87 -40.49
N SER A 127 -4.68 32.26 -40.79
CA SER A 127 -3.65 32.65 -39.83
C SER A 127 -3.91 34.08 -39.36
N GLU A 128 -3.65 34.40 -38.09
CA GLU A 128 -3.11 35.70 -37.72
C GLU A 128 -2.41 35.67 -36.37
N THR A 129 -1.26 36.32 -36.36
CA THR A 129 -0.30 36.56 -35.28
C THR A 129 -0.91 37.47 -34.23
N ASP A 130 -0.66 37.22 -32.94
CA ASP A 130 -0.45 38.35 -32.03
C ASP A 130 0.48 38.00 -30.87
N ALA A 131 1.49 38.86 -30.72
CA ALA A 131 2.45 38.85 -29.65
C ALA A 131 1.91 39.73 -28.52
N ALA A 132 1.83 39.18 -27.30
CA ALA A 132 1.62 39.97 -26.10
C ALA A 132 2.63 39.54 -25.03
N SER A 133 3.60 40.42 -24.79
CA SER A 133 4.40 40.47 -23.57
C SER A 133 3.47 40.71 -22.38
N GLU A 134 3.47 39.80 -21.40
CA GLU A 134 3.01 40.09 -20.06
C GLU A 134 4.14 39.82 -19.06
N THR A 135 4.77 40.90 -18.64
CA THR A 135 5.47 41.03 -17.36
C THR A 135 4.54 40.62 -16.23
N HIS A 136 4.86 39.52 -15.53
CA HIS A 136 4.30 39.25 -14.21
C HIS A 136 5.42 39.27 -13.16
N ALA A 137 5.21 40.17 -12.21
CA ALA A 137 6.08 40.48 -11.09
C ALA A 137 6.43 39.23 -10.27
N ALA A 138 7.69 39.15 -9.84
CA ALA A 138 8.13 38.24 -8.79
C ALA A 138 7.37 38.59 -7.50
N ALA A 139 6.35 37.81 -7.18
CA ALA A 139 5.74 37.81 -5.87
C ALA A 139 6.70 37.12 -4.90
N SER A 140 7.15 37.84 -3.89
CA SER A 140 7.90 37.31 -2.76
C SER A 140 7.14 36.12 -2.16
N ALA A 141 7.77 34.95 -2.17
CA ALA A 141 7.30 33.79 -1.43
C ALA A 141 7.52 34.06 0.07
N GLU A 142 6.48 34.51 0.77
CA GLU A 142 6.46 34.46 2.23
C GLU A 142 6.45 32.99 2.65
N THR A 143 7.50 32.56 3.33
CA THR A 143 7.58 31.26 4.00
C THR A 143 6.47 31.16 5.03
N HIS A 144 5.34 30.53 4.66
CA HIS A 144 4.37 30.06 5.62
C HIS A 144 5.00 28.89 6.36
N ALA A 145 5.61 29.17 7.53
CA ALA A 145 5.86 28.12 8.50
C ALA A 145 4.54 27.37 8.69
N LEU A 146 4.56 26.05 8.53
CA LEU A 146 3.38 25.20 8.63
C LEU A 146 2.87 25.27 10.08
N ILE A 147 1.99 26.23 10.37
CA ILE A 147 1.32 26.35 11.66
C ILE A 147 0.40 25.14 11.75
N LEU A 148 0.87 24.12 12.46
CA LEU A 148 0.06 22.95 12.79
C LEU A 148 -1.21 23.46 13.50
N PRO A 149 -2.42 23.10 13.02
CA PRO A 149 -3.66 23.55 13.68
C PRO A 149 -3.65 23.18 15.17
N PRO A 150 -4.24 24.03 16.04
CA PRO A 150 -4.15 23.89 17.50
C PRO A 150 -4.69 22.55 18.02
N GLU A 151 -5.57 21.89 17.27
CA GLU A 151 -6.06 20.53 17.54
C GLU A 151 -4.95 19.47 17.54
N MET A 152 -3.82 19.73 16.86
CA MET A 152 -2.66 18.84 16.81
C MET A 152 -1.65 19.06 17.95
N MET A 153 -1.92 20.00 18.86
CA MET A 153 -1.11 20.29 20.06
C MET A 153 -1.79 19.77 21.35
N SER A 154 -2.75 18.86 21.20
CA SER A 154 -3.43 18.18 22.32
C SER A 154 -2.53 17.09 22.90
N ASP A 155 -2.52 16.95 24.24
CA ASP A 155 -1.91 15.81 24.95
C ASP A 155 -2.72 14.51 24.80
N GLU A 156 -3.86 14.55 24.11
CA GLU A 156 -4.71 13.38 23.87
C GLU A 156 -4.37 12.67 22.56
N ARG A 157 -4.40 11.34 22.59
CA ARG A 157 -4.28 10.50 21.40
C ARG A 157 -5.45 10.74 20.46
N THR A 158 -5.15 11.04 19.20
CA THR A 158 -6.18 11.30 18.18
C THR A 158 -6.46 10.02 17.38
N PRO A 159 -7.68 9.46 17.38
CA PRO A 159 -8.03 8.33 16.53
C PRO A 159 -7.75 8.63 15.05
N LEU A 160 -7.20 7.65 14.32
CA LEU A 160 -6.75 7.85 12.95
C LEU A 160 -7.49 6.94 11.95
N VAL A 161 -6.91 5.80 11.57
CA VAL A 161 -7.45 4.85 10.59
C VAL A 161 -7.82 3.54 11.28
N THR A 162 -8.92 2.94 10.85
CA THR A 162 -9.30 1.56 11.19
C THR A 162 -9.68 0.82 9.93
N GLU A 163 -9.43 -0.48 9.93
CA GLU A 163 -9.77 -1.39 8.85
C GLU A 163 -10.10 -2.77 9.43
N THR A 164 -10.89 -3.54 8.69
CA THR A 164 -11.26 -4.91 9.06
C THR A 164 -11.37 -5.76 7.80
N GLY A 165 -11.20 -7.07 7.94
CA GLY A 165 -11.18 -7.94 6.78
C GLY A 165 -10.87 -9.40 7.06
N TYR A 166 -10.59 -10.12 5.99
CA TYR A 166 -10.30 -11.56 6.02
C TYR A 166 -9.02 -11.88 5.25
N TRP A 167 -8.26 -12.84 5.77
CA TRP A 167 -7.05 -13.37 5.13
C TRP A 167 -7.21 -14.86 4.92
N ARG A 168 -6.91 -15.37 3.73
CA ARG A 168 -7.02 -16.81 3.41
C ARG A 168 -5.93 -17.27 2.47
N LEU A 169 -5.66 -18.57 2.45
CA LEU A 169 -4.88 -19.17 1.35
C LEU A 169 -5.69 -19.06 0.05
N SER A 170 -5.01 -18.74 -1.05
CA SER A 170 -5.61 -18.80 -2.38
C SER A 170 -5.73 -20.25 -2.81
N ARG A 171 -6.97 -20.68 -3.07
CA ARG A 171 -7.28 -21.99 -3.65
C ARG A 171 -8.66 -22.00 -4.27
N HIS A 172 -8.88 -22.95 -5.17
CA HIS A 172 -10.23 -23.23 -5.64
C HIS A 172 -11.11 -23.76 -4.50
N GLN A 173 -12.36 -23.30 -4.47
CA GLN A 173 -13.40 -23.85 -3.61
C GLN A 173 -14.03 -25.07 -4.30
N GLY A 174 -14.21 -26.15 -3.54
CA GLY A 174 -14.82 -27.40 -4.01
C GLY A 174 -16.12 -27.71 -3.28
N ASP A 175 -16.74 -28.84 -3.60
CA ASP A 175 -18.07 -29.22 -3.07
C ASP A 175 -18.12 -29.39 -1.54
N GLY A 176 -16.98 -29.60 -0.89
CA GLY A 176 -16.87 -29.68 0.57
C GLY A 176 -16.82 -28.31 1.27
N ASP A 177 -16.66 -27.21 0.53
CA ASP A 177 -16.69 -25.87 1.07
C ASP A 177 -18.13 -25.35 1.20
N PRO A 178 -18.44 -24.51 2.21
CA PRO A 178 -19.71 -23.81 2.27
C PRO A 178 -19.94 -22.95 1.02
N GLY A 179 -21.13 -23.06 0.44
CA GLY A 179 -21.56 -22.28 -0.71
C GLY A 179 -22.13 -20.91 -0.34
N PRO A 180 -22.52 -20.12 -1.35
CA PRO A 180 -23.12 -18.80 -1.13
C PRO A 180 -24.43 -18.90 -0.34
N GLY A 181 -24.77 -17.84 0.40
CA GLY A 181 -26.07 -17.77 1.09
C GLY A 181 -26.25 -18.78 2.21
N MET A 182 -25.17 -19.11 2.94
CA MET A 182 -25.17 -20.08 4.05
C MET A 182 -25.43 -21.54 3.63
N LEU A 183 -25.20 -21.87 2.35
CA LEU A 183 -25.33 -23.25 1.89
C LEU A 183 -24.22 -24.11 2.50
N PRO A 184 -24.55 -25.25 3.16
CA PRO A 184 -23.52 -26.15 3.67
C PRO A 184 -22.78 -26.84 2.52
N GLY A 185 -21.53 -27.21 2.77
CA GLY A 185 -20.77 -28.06 1.85
C GLY A 185 -21.42 -29.45 1.74
N ALA A 186 -21.45 -30.01 0.53
CA ALA A 186 -22.04 -31.30 0.23
C ALA A 186 -21.02 -32.47 0.24
N GLY A 187 -19.72 -32.17 0.26
CA GLY A 187 -18.63 -33.16 0.19
C GLY A 187 -17.70 -33.20 1.41
N GLU A 188 -16.61 -33.97 1.30
CA GLU A 188 -15.55 -33.99 2.30
C GLU A 188 -14.85 -32.61 2.37
N ARG A 189 -14.63 -32.11 3.59
CA ARG A 189 -13.91 -30.85 3.78
C ARG A 189 -12.48 -31.00 3.24
N PRO A 190 -12.04 -30.15 2.30
CA PRO A 190 -10.71 -30.26 1.72
C PRO A 190 -9.64 -29.78 2.72
N PHE A 191 -8.38 -30.12 2.44
CA PHE A 191 -7.19 -29.58 3.14
C PHE A 191 -7.18 -29.73 4.67
N THR A 192 -7.80 -30.78 5.21
CA THR A 192 -7.90 -31.02 6.67
C THR A 192 -6.60 -31.50 7.33
N SER A 193 -5.53 -31.73 6.57
CA SER A 193 -4.21 -32.16 7.09
C SER A 193 -3.08 -31.29 6.56
N ALA A 194 -1.95 -31.27 7.28
CA ALA A 194 -0.75 -30.57 6.83
C ALA A 194 -0.28 -31.08 5.45
N ALA A 195 -0.27 -32.39 5.22
CA ALA A 195 0.13 -32.96 3.93
C ALA A 195 -0.77 -32.50 2.78
N ALA A 196 -2.08 -32.33 3.02
CA ALA A 196 -2.98 -31.78 2.03
C ALA A 196 -2.70 -30.29 1.78
N VAL A 197 -2.48 -29.50 2.84
CA VAL A 197 -2.13 -28.07 2.70
C VAL A 197 -0.83 -27.89 1.93
N GLU A 198 0.16 -28.76 2.13
CA GLU A 198 1.42 -28.74 1.38
C GLU A 198 1.23 -28.88 -0.14
N THR A 199 0.11 -29.44 -0.62
CA THR A 199 -0.18 -29.47 -2.07
C THR A 199 -0.55 -28.10 -2.63
N LEU A 200 -0.82 -27.09 -1.78
CA LEU A 200 -1.05 -25.70 -2.17
C LEU A 200 0.26 -24.89 -2.25
N ARG A 201 1.42 -25.50 -1.97
CA ARG A 201 2.70 -24.81 -2.03
C ARG A 201 2.99 -24.38 -3.47
N ASN A 202 3.25 -23.09 -3.66
CA ASN A 202 3.56 -22.52 -4.96
C ASN A 202 5.00 -22.86 -5.39
N ARG A 203 5.33 -22.54 -6.65
CA ARG A 203 6.67 -22.77 -7.24
C ARG A 203 7.81 -22.05 -6.51
N ASP A 204 7.50 -20.97 -5.81
CA ASP A 204 8.48 -20.17 -5.07
C ASP A 204 8.68 -20.68 -3.64
N GLY A 205 8.00 -21.78 -3.28
CA GLY A 205 8.09 -22.42 -1.98
C GLY A 205 7.30 -21.73 -0.88
N GLY A 206 6.40 -20.80 -1.22
CA GLY A 206 5.44 -20.18 -0.32
C GLY A 206 4.02 -20.73 -0.52
N PHE A 207 3.03 -20.05 0.04
CA PHE A 207 1.61 -20.25 -0.24
C PHE A 207 1.00 -18.95 -0.73
N ASP A 208 0.26 -19.00 -1.81
CA ASP A 208 -0.47 -17.83 -2.31
C ASP A 208 -1.60 -17.49 -1.33
N ILE A 209 -1.83 -16.19 -1.12
CA ILE A 209 -2.85 -15.69 -0.19
C ILE A 209 -3.69 -14.57 -0.81
N GLU A 210 -4.90 -14.45 -0.31
CA GLU A 210 -5.86 -13.42 -0.67
C GLU A 210 -6.29 -12.70 0.61
N VAL A 211 -6.32 -11.37 0.55
CA VAL A 211 -6.73 -10.54 1.68
C VAL A 211 -7.74 -9.50 1.21
N THR A 212 -8.90 -9.46 1.87
CA THR A 212 -9.94 -8.47 1.58
C THR A 212 -10.09 -7.57 2.78
N LEU A 213 -9.86 -6.26 2.60
CA LEU A 213 -9.98 -5.24 3.64
C LEU A 213 -11.06 -4.23 3.28
N VAL A 214 -11.77 -3.75 4.29
CA VAL A 214 -12.72 -2.63 4.18
C VAL A 214 -12.37 -1.53 5.17
N HIS A 215 -12.53 -0.30 4.70
CA HIS A 215 -12.21 0.92 5.43
C HIS A 215 -13.49 1.75 5.61
N PRO A 216 -13.73 2.36 6.80
CA PRO A 216 -14.91 3.19 7.03
C PRO A 216 -14.91 4.47 6.16
N GLY A 217 -13.75 4.85 5.61
CA GLY A 217 -13.62 5.94 4.65
C GLY A 217 -14.18 5.65 3.24
N GLY A 218 -14.82 4.50 3.03
CA GLY A 218 -15.45 4.14 1.75
C GLY A 218 -14.50 3.52 0.74
N VAL A 219 -13.40 2.91 1.21
CA VAL A 219 -12.44 2.16 0.40
C VAL A 219 -12.53 0.67 0.75
N ALA A 220 -12.50 -0.20 -0.25
CA ALA A 220 -12.28 -1.62 -0.07
C ALA A 220 -11.11 -2.07 -0.94
N GLU A 221 -10.28 -2.96 -0.42
CA GLU A 221 -9.06 -3.43 -1.05
C GLU A 221 -9.06 -4.96 -1.13
N LEU A 222 -8.77 -5.50 -2.31
CA LEU A 222 -8.41 -6.90 -2.50
C LEU A 222 -6.91 -6.95 -2.75
N TYR A 223 -6.18 -7.64 -1.89
CA TYR A 223 -4.77 -7.94 -2.07
C TYR A 223 -4.56 -9.39 -2.48
N LEU A 224 -3.60 -9.59 -3.38
CA LEU A 224 -3.02 -10.88 -3.71
C LEU A 224 -1.55 -10.88 -3.29
N GLY A 225 -1.04 -12.04 -2.91
CA GLY A 225 0.36 -12.17 -2.57
C GLY A 225 0.70 -13.54 -2.04
N GLN A 226 1.72 -13.63 -1.19
CA GLN A 226 2.18 -14.92 -0.66
C GLN A 226 2.68 -14.82 0.78
N VAL A 227 2.56 -15.94 1.50
CA VAL A 227 3.27 -16.20 2.75
C VAL A 227 4.42 -17.19 2.50
N LYS A 228 5.64 -16.82 2.90
CA LYS A 228 6.82 -17.68 2.81
C LYS A 228 7.62 -17.61 4.11
N GLY A 229 7.46 -18.65 4.93
CA GLY A 229 7.98 -18.62 6.30
C GLY A 229 7.35 -17.46 7.09
N PRO A 230 8.12 -16.72 7.90
CA PRO A 230 7.62 -15.60 8.69
C PRO A 230 7.59 -14.27 7.91
N ARG A 231 7.28 -14.31 6.60
CA ARG A 231 7.20 -13.13 5.73
C ARG A 231 5.98 -13.22 4.83
N ILE A 232 5.31 -12.09 4.64
CA ILE A 232 4.20 -11.92 3.72
C ILE A 232 4.44 -10.70 2.83
N ASP A 233 4.28 -10.88 1.54
CA ASP A 233 4.31 -9.82 0.54
C ASP A 233 2.92 -9.76 -0.12
N LEU A 234 2.33 -8.56 -0.21
CA LEU A 234 1.00 -8.30 -0.73
C LEU A 234 1.01 -7.10 -1.68
N ALA A 235 0.18 -7.15 -2.71
CA ALA A 235 -0.15 -6.02 -3.58
C ALA A 235 -1.66 -6.00 -3.88
N THR A 236 -2.25 -4.82 -3.97
CA THR A 236 -3.65 -4.68 -4.36
C THR A 236 -3.86 -5.15 -5.81
N ASP A 237 -4.78 -6.08 -5.99
CA ASP A 237 -5.30 -6.49 -7.32
C ASP A 237 -6.53 -5.65 -7.70
N ALA A 238 -7.34 -5.28 -6.71
CA ALA A 238 -8.47 -4.37 -6.91
C ALA A 238 -8.63 -3.39 -5.74
N VAL A 239 -9.01 -2.15 -6.08
CA VAL A 239 -9.44 -1.13 -5.14
C VAL A 239 -10.82 -0.65 -5.56
N LEU A 240 -11.79 -0.73 -4.65
CA LEU A 240 -13.13 -0.17 -4.83
C LEU A 240 -13.27 1.07 -3.96
N ARG A 241 -13.93 2.09 -4.50
CA ARG A 241 -14.17 3.36 -3.82
C ARG A 241 -15.62 3.79 -3.98
N THR A 242 -16.20 4.30 -2.90
CA THR A 242 -17.47 5.04 -2.98
C THR A 242 -17.24 6.40 -3.63
N ALA A 243 -18.31 7.02 -4.12
CA ALA A 243 -18.22 8.31 -4.82
C ALA A 243 -17.59 9.44 -3.98
N GLY A 244 -17.74 9.38 -2.65
CA GLY A 244 -17.19 10.37 -1.72
C GLY A 244 -15.79 10.04 -1.19
N ALA A 245 -15.22 8.88 -1.51
CA ALA A 245 -13.92 8.47 -1.00
C ALA A 245 -12.78 9.26 -1.66
N LYS A 246 -11.77 9.62 -0.85
CA LYS A 246 -10.55 10.26 -1.36
C LYS A 246 -9.86 9.38 -2.42
N PRO A 247 -9.14 9.97 -3.40
CA PRO A 247 -8.39 9.19 -4.38
C PRO A 247 -7.37 8.26 -3.74
N TYR A 248 -7.56 6.96 -3.97
CA TYR A 248 -6.69 5.87 -3.53
C TYR A 248 -6.72 4.80 -4.64
N ALA A 249 -5.57 4.45 -5.18
CA ALA A 249 -5.47 3.69 -6.43
C ALA A 249 -4.86 2.30 -6.25
N ALA A 250 -3.81 2.17 -5.42
CA ALA A 250 -3.12 0.91 -5.20
C ALA A 250 -2.32 0.95 -3.89
N ALA A 251 -1.94 -0.22 -3.41
CA ALA A 251 -1.02 -0.36 -2.28
C ALA A 251 -0.23 -1.68 -2.31
N THR A 252 0.90 -1.69 -1.61
CA THR A 252 1.66 -2.89 -1.28
C THR A 252 1.83 -2.98 0.23
N ARG A 253 1.84 -4.19 0.77
CA ARG A 253 2.11 -4.44 2.17
C ARG A 253 3.16 -5.52 2.33
N LEU A 254 4.08 -5.30 3.24
CA LEU A 254 5.07 -6.27 3.69
C LEU A 254 4.84 -6.53 5.17
N TYR A 255 4.76 -7.79 5.58
CA TYR A 255 4.76 -8.19 6.99
C TYR A 255 5.90 -9.17 7.26
N GLY A 256 6.51 -9.09 8.43
CA GLY A 256 7.55 -10.02 8.86
C GLY A 256 7.57 -10.22 10.38
N LEU A 257 7.81 -11.45 10.83
CA LEU A 257 8.04 -11.74 12.25
C LEU A 257 9.54 -11.79 12.54
N VAL A 258 10.05 -10.80 13.29
CA VAL A 258 11.47 -10.66 13.65
C VAL A 258 11.58 -10.42 15.15
N ASP A 259 12.41 -11.19 15.86
CA ASP A 259 12.58 -11.10 17.31
C ASP A 259 11.26 -11.08 18.09
N ASN A 260 10.30 -11.90 17.67
CA ASN A 260 8.94 -11.96 18.22
C ASN A 260 8.13 -10.65 18.12
N HIS A 261 8.50 -9.76 17.19
CA HIS A 261 7.74 -8.57 16.84
C HIS A 261 7.19 -8.69 15.42
N LEU A 262 5.96 -8.25 15.23
CA LEU A 262 5.37 -8.07 13.91
C LEU A 262 5.85 -6.74 13.35
N LEU A 263 6.72 -6.81 12.34
CA LEU A 263 7.14 -5.67 11.56
C LEU A 263 6.27 -5.59 10.31
N TRP A 264 5.91 -4.39 9.90
CA TRP A 264 5.20 -4.19 8.64
C TRP A 264 5.57 -2.87 7.98
N ALA A 265 5.42 -2.83 6.65
CA ALA A 265 5.55 -1.64 5.82
C ALA A 265 4.39 -1.57 4.82
N TRP A 266 3.96 -0.36 4.52
CA TRP A 266 2.83 -0.06 3.65
C TRP A 266 3.21 1.06 2.69
N ASP A 267 3.18 0.75 1.40
CA ASP A 267 3.32 1.74 0.34
C ASP A 267 1.94 1.97 -0.29
N ILE A 268 1.64 3.22 -0.67
CA ILE A 268 0.37 3.59 -1.31
C ILE A 268 0.60 4.43 -2.56
N ALA A 269 -0.31 4.28 -3.52
CA ALA A 269 -0.53 5.20 -4.62
C ALA A 269 -1.87 5.90 -4.38
N ALA A 270 -1.81 7.15 -3.92
CA ALA A 270 -2.99 7.91 -3.51
C ALA A 270 -2.80 9.40 -3.79
N LEU A 271 -3.91 10.14 -3.86
CA LEU A 271 -3.89 11.61 -4.04
C LEU A 271 -3.05 12.07 -5.24
N GLY A 272 -3.06 11.31 -6.34
CA GLY A 272 -2.31 11.61 -7.56
C GLY A 272 -0.81 11.32 -7.48
N GLN A 273 -0.33 10.66 -6.43
CA GLN A 273 1.05 10.22 -6.28
C GLN A 273 1.20 8.74 -6.67
N ASP A 274 2.34 8.42 -7.29
CA ASP A 274 2.76 7.04 -7.53
C ASP A 274 3.08 6.29 -6.23
N LEU A 275 3.13 4.96 -6.33
CA LEU A 275 3.39 4.05 -5.22
C LEU A 275 4.68 4.43 -4.47
N ARG A 276 4.57 4.67 -3.17
CA ARG A 276 5.69 5.02 -2.30
C ARG A 276 5.40 4.67 -0.85
N THR A 277 6.47 4.56 -0.07
CA THR A 277 6.38 4.33 1.37
C THR A 277 5.54 5.39 2.05
N HIS A 278 4.58 4.91 2.81
CA HIS A 278 3.61 5.72 3.52
C HIS A 278 3.67 5.48 5.01
N ALA A 279 3.76 4.23 5.45
CA ALA A 279 3.87 3.92 6.86
C ALA A 279 4.62 2.62 7.12
N SER A 280 5.21 2.51 8.30
CA SER A 280 5.76 1.26 8.82
C SER A 280 5.51 1.15 10.31
N GLY A 281 5.57 -0.06 10.86
CA GLY A 281 5.37 -0.28 12.29
C GLY A 281 6.10 -1.51 12.82
N ARG A 282 6.34 -1.49 14.14
CA ARG A 282 6.89 -2.61 14.92
C ARG A 282 6.00 -2.86 16.12
N LEU A 283 5.35 -4.01 16.12
CA LEU A 283 4.33 -4.36 17.11
C LEU A 283 4.78 -5.56 17.94
N ALA A 284 4.65 -5.46 19.26
CA ALA A 284 4.84 -6.59 20.16
C ALA A 284 3.54 -7.37 20.29
N ARG A 285 3.64 -8.69 20.48
CA ARG A 285 2.48 -9.51 20.83
C ARG A 285 2.05 -9.21 22.26
N VAL A 286 0.76 -8.92 22.45
CA VAL A 286 0.17 -8.61 23.76
C VAL A 286 -0.89 -9.62 24.21
N GLN A 287 -1.43 -10.42 23.28
CA GLN A 287 -2.33 -11.56 23.55
C GLN A 287 -2.09 -12.69 22.55
#